data_AF-A0A538EDU9-F1
#
_entry.id   AF-A0A538EDU9-F1
#
_cell.length_a   1.000
_cell.length_b   1.000
_cell.length_c   1.000
_cell.angle_alpha   90.00
_cell.angle_beta   90.00
_cell.angle_gamma   90.00
#
_symmetry.space_group_name_H-M   'P 1'
#
loop_
_entity.id
_entity.type
_entity.pdbx_description
1 polymer ?
#
loop_
_entity_poly.entity_id
_entity_poly.type
_entity_poly.pdbx_seq_one_letter_code
_entity_poly.pdbx_strand_id
1 'polypeptide(L)'
;MEPRESRLAKNEAVFREVNERVIEIKEKLGPDPRSSELLDGLICECSDPGCLERVGPLTISEYEAVRGDARRFIIAANHQALDVESVIETNPAYWVVEKREGRPAEVARERDPRG
;
A
#
# COMPACT_ATOMS: atom_id res chain seq x y z
N MET A 1 0.48 20.17 -17.63
CA MET A 1 0.51 19.80 -16.21
C MET A 1 -0.27 18.51 -16.04
N GLU A 2 0.27 17.56 -15.30
CA GLU A 2 -0.46 16.33 -14.99
C GLU A 2 -1.60 16.62 -13.99
N PRO A 3 -2.79 16.00 -14.14
CA PRO A 3 -3.89 16.14 -13.18
C PRO A 3 -3.44 15.73 -11.77
N ARG A 4 -3.91 16.47 -10.76
CA ARG A 4 -3.56 16.21 -9.34
C ARG A 4 -3.82 14.75 -8.94
N GLU A 5 -4.97 14.20 -9.34
CA GLU A 5 -5.38 12.83 -8.99
C GLU A 5 -4.42 11.77 -9.54
N SER A 6 -3.91 11.97 -10.76
CA SER A 6 -2.91 11.10 -11.38
C SER A 6 -1.58 11.16 -10.63
N ARG A 7 -1.19 12.33 -10.14
CA ARG A 7 0.01 12.48 -9.29
C ARG A 7 -0.15 11.79 -7.94
N LEU A 8 -1.33 11.83 -7.31
CA LEU A 8 -1.59 11.11 -6.06
C LEU A 8 -1.42 9.60 -6.28
N ALA A 9 -2.07 9.05 -7.31
CA ALA A 9 -1.98 7.62 -7.66
C ALA A 9 -0.55 7.16 -7.96
N LYS A 10 0.27 8.01 -8.60
CA LYS A 10 1.69 7.71 -8.84
C LYS A 10 2.51 7.67 -7.56
N ASN A 11 2.26 8.59 -6.63
CA ASN A 11 3.00 8.61 -5.37
C ASN A 11 2.76 7.33 -4.57
N GLU A 12 1.52 6.87 -4.50
CA GLU A 12 1.15 5.66 -3.77
C GLU A 12 1.75 4.41 -4.42
N ALA A 13 1.76 4.37 -5.77
CA ALA A 13 2.42 3.29 -6.50
C ALA A 13 3.92 3.18 -6.18
N VAL A 14 4.61 4.31 -5.97
CA VAL A 14 6.04 4.29 -5.56
C VAL A 14 6.22 3.64 -4.18
N PHE A 15 5.38 3.97 -3.21
CA PHE A 15 5.47 3.35 -1.88
C PHE A 15 5.09 1.87 -1.90
N ARG A 16 4.11 1.49 -2.72
CA ARG A 16 3.80 0.09 -2.99
C ARG A 16 5.01 -0.66 -3.54
N GLU A 17 5.72 -0.13 -4.54
CA GLU A 17 6.93 -0.78 -5.08
C GLU A 17 7.98 -1.03 -3.99
N VAL A 18 8.13 -0.10 -3.04
CA VAL A 18 9.02 -0.27 -1.88
C VAL A 18 8.55 -1.42 -0.99
N ASN A 19 7.27 -1.48 -0.65
CA ASN A 19 6.72 -2.54 0.18
C ASN A 19 6.80 -3.92 -0.48
N GLU A 20 6.43 -4.03 -1.76
CA GLU A 20 6.56 -5.26 -2.55
C GLU A 20 8.01 -5.79 -2.51
N ARG A 21 9.00 -4.91 -2.61
CA ARG A 21 10.41 -5.30 -2.51
C ARG A 21 10.78 -5.79 -1.11
N VAL A 22 10.22 -5.20 -0.05
CA VAL A 22 10.41 -5.67 1.33
C VAL A 22 9.82 -7.07 1.51
N ILE A 23 8.61 -7.31 0.98
CA ILE A 23 7.96 -8.63 1.02
C ILE A 23 8.78 -9.66 0.25
N GLU A 24 9.18 -9.36 -0.98
CA GLU A 24 9.97 -10.27 -1.83
C GLU A 24 11.29 -10.67 -1.15
N ILE A 25 11.97 -9.72 -0.47
CA ILE A 25 13.20 -10.02 0.28
C ILE A 25 12.89 -10.94 1.47
N LYS A 26 11.83 -10.68 2.22
CA LYS A 26 11.43 -11.52 3.36
C LYS A 26 11.08 -12.95 2.93
N GLU A 27 10.32 -13.10 1.85
CA GLU A 27 9.97 -14.41 1.31
C GLU A 27 11.21 -15.20 0.85
N LYS A 28 12.18 -14.54 0.19
CA LYS A 28 13.43 -15.17 -0.25
C LYS A 28 14.36 -15.60 0.87
N LEU A 29 14.36 -14.88 1.99
CA LEU A 29 15.15 -15.27 3.17
C LEU A 29 14.59 -16.51 3.85
N GLY A 30 13.35 -16.93 3.51
CA GLY A 30 12.64 -18.04 4.11
C GLY A 30 12.17 -17.72 5.54
N PRO A 31 11.36 -18.60 6.16
CA PRO A 31 10.98 -18.42 7.55
C PRO A 31 12.24 -18.53 8.43
N ASP A 32 12.71 -17.42 9.03
CA ASP A 32 13.55 -17.53 10.22
C ASP A 32 12.68 -18.26 11.27
N PRO A 33 13.17 -19.32 11.93
CA PRO A 33 12.44 -19.96 13.05
C PRO A 33 11.98 -18.96 14.13
N ARG A 34 12.56 -17.75 14.14
CA ARG A 34 12.22 -16.61 15.00
C ARG A 34 11.42 -15.51 14.28
N SER A 35 11.35 -15.48 12.94
CA SER A 35 10.50 -14.54 12.21
C SER A 35 9.23 -15.26 11.78
N SER A 36 8.14 -15.00 12.50
CA SER A 36 6.81 -15.33 12.05
C SER A 36 6.51 -14.64 10.71
N GLU A 37 5.39 -14.98 10.07
CA GLU A 37 4.82 -14.24 8.93
C GLU A 37 4.60 -12.74 9.22
N LEU A 38 4.88 -12.28 10.44
CA LEU A 38 4.74 -10.91 10.90
C LEU A 38 5.81 -9.98 10.30
N LEU A 39 5.33 -8.84 9.85
CA LEU A 39 6.08 -7.68 9.43
C LEU A 39 6.10 -6.69 10.59
N ASP A 40 7.30 -6.28 11.03
CA ASP A 40 7.47 -5.26 12.07
C ASP A 40 6.98 -3.88 11.62
N GLY A 41 6.84 -3.69 10.30
CA GLY A 41 6.14 -2.57 9.71
C GLY A 41 6.56 -2.30 8.27
N LEU A 42 5.58 -1.97 7.44
CA LEU A 42 5.73 -1.50 6.06
C LEU A 42 5.74 0.03 6.02
N ILE A 43 6.15 0.63 4.91
CA ILE A 43 6.00 2.08 4.73
C ILE A 43 4.54 2.39 4.39
N CYS A 44 4.01 3.49 4.94
CA CYS A 44 2.68 3.98 4.59
C CYS A 44 2.60 4.29 3.08
N GLU A 45 1.60 3.73 2.40
CA GLU A 45 1.43 3.87 0.95
C GLU A 45 0.52 5.04 0.57
N CYS A 46 0.48 6.10 1.37
CA CYS A 46 -0.38 7.25 1.07
C CYS A 46 0.22 8.13 -0.04
N SER A 47 -0.59 9.07 -0.52
CA SER A 47 -0.20 9.95 -1.64
C SER A 47 0.75 11.09 -1.28
N ASP A 48 1.12 11.23 0.00
CA ASP A 48 2.10 12.21 0.45
C ASP A 48 3.54 11.74 0.09
N PRO A 49 4.24 12.40 -0.84
CA PRO A 49 5.59 11.99 -1.24
C PRO A 49 6.64 12.16 -0.12
N GLY A 50 6.30 12.87 0.96
CA GLY A 50 7.13 13.02 2.15
C GLY A 50 6.81 12.03 3.28
N CYS A 51 5.88 11.09 3.09
CA CYS A 51 5.49 10.18 4.15
C CYS A 51 6.62 9.20 4.50
N LEU A 52 6.96 9.13 5.79
CA LEU A 52 7.96 8.20 6.36
C LEU A 52 7.35 7.34 7.47
N GLU A 53 6.04 7.37 7.64
CA GLU A 53 5.36 6.59 8.65
C GLU A 53 5.41 5.09 8.34
N ARG A 54 5.45 4.29 9.40
CA ARG A 54 5.35 2.83 9.31
C ARG A 54 3.99 2.35 9.76
N VAL A 55 3.48 1.36 9.03
CA VAL A 55 2.20 0.71 9.27
C VAL A 55 2.43 -0.73 9.70
N GLY A 56 1.67 -1.21 10.67
CA GLY A 56 1.85 -2.54 11.26
C GLY A 56 1.75 -2.53 12.79
N PRO A 57 1.87 -3.71 13.43
CA PRO A 57 2.25 -4.99 12.85
C PRO A 57 1.18 -5.59 11.93
N LEU A 58 1.60 -6.35 10.92
CA LEU A 58 0.73 -7.10 9.99
C LEU A 58 1.49 -8.30 9.42
N THR A 59 0.79 -9.31 8.96
CA THR A 59 1.38 -10.50 8.32
C THR A 59 1.57 -10.30 6.82
N ILE A 60 2.44 -11.09 6.21
CA ILE A 60 2.54 -11.18 4.74
C ILE A 60 1.17 -11.52 4.16
N SER A 61 0.46 -12.49 4.75
CA SER A 61 -0.89 -12.88 4.31
C SER A 61 -1.91 -11.74 4.34
N GLU A 62 -1.88 -10.87 5.36
CA GLU A 62 -2.73 -9.67 5.42
C GLU A 62 -2.35 -8.66 4.32
N TYR A 63 -1.05 -8.43 4.11
CA TYR A 63 -0.59 -7.58 3.02
C TYR A 63 -1.03 -8.11 1.65
N GLU A 64 -0.88 -9.42 1.42
CA GLU A 64 -1.31 -10.08 0.19
C GLU A 64 -2.82 -10.00 -0.04
N ALA A 65 -3.63 -10.10 1.02
CA ALA A 65 -5.08 -9.93 0.93
C ALA A 65 -5.46 -8.51 0.48
N VAL A 66 -4.74 -7.48 0.95
CA VAL A 66 -4.92 -6.11 0.48
C VAL A 66 -4.49 -5.99 -0.99
N ARG A 67 -3.32 -6.53 -1.34
CA ARG A 67 -2.74 -6.47 -2.70
C ARG A 67 -3.46 -7.34 -3.73
N GLY A 68 -4.45 -8.14 -3.33
CA GLY A 68 -5.36 -8.84 -4.23
C GLY A 68 -6.18 -7.92 -5.16
N ASP A 69 -6.21 -6.61 -4.90
CA ASP A 69 -6.74 -5.60 -5.83
C ASP A 69 -5.69 -4.48 -6.04
N ALA A 70 -5.34 -4.24 -7.30
CA ALA A 70 -4.42 -3.19 -7.74
C ALA A 70 -4.83 -1.77 -7.31
N ARG A 71 -6.09 -1.56 -6.92
CA ARG A 71 -6.61 -0.28 -6.43
C ARG A 71 -6.44 -0.08 -4.93
N ARG A 72 -5.98 -1.09 -4.18
CA ARG A 72 -5.89 -1.03 -2.72
C ARG A 72 -4.48 -0.71 -2.22
N PHE A 73 -4.44 0.01 -1.11
CA PHE A 73 -3.21 0.49 -0.48
C PHE A 73 -3.32 0.45 1.04
N ILE A 74 -2.21 0.21 1.72
CA ILE A 74 -2.11 0.22 3.20
C ILE A 74 -1.54 1.56 3.66
N ILE A 75 -2.29 2.28 4.50
CA ILE A 75 -1.91 3.61 4.98
C ILE A 75 -1.94 3.71 6.50
N ALA A 76 -1.24 4.70 7.05
CA ALA A 76 -1.39 5.11 8.44
C ALA A 76 -2.77 5.74 8.66
N ALA A 77 -3.22 5.74 9.92
CA ALA A 77 -4.52 6.28 10.27
C ALA A 77 -4.64 7.76 9.86
N ASN A 78 -5.75 8.13 9.23
CA ASN A 78 -6.03 9.49 8.74
C ASN A 78 -5.16 9.99 7.57
N HIS A 79 -4.42 9.12 6.87
CA HIS A 79 -3.59 9.51 5.72
C HIS A 79 -4.31 9.42 4.36
N GLN A 80 -5.62 9.19 4.35
CA GLN A 80 -6.40 9.03 3.15
C GLN A 80 -6.64 10.35 2.40
N ALA A 81 -6.65 10.28 1.07
CA ALA A 81 -7.08 11.33 0.15
C ALA A 81 -8.54 11.09 -0.32
N LEU A 82 -9.51 11.46 0.54
CA LEU A 82 -10.96 11.19 0.36
C LEU A 82 -11.57 11.72 -0.95
N ASP A 83 -10.88 12.58 -1.68
CA ASP A 83 -11.27 13.06 -3.00
C ASP A 83 -11.05 12.03 -4.11
N VAL A 84 -10.09 11.11 -3.96
CA VAL A 84 -9.71 10.10 -4.98
C VAL A 84 -9.87 8.65 -4.51
N GLU A 85 -10.11 8.43 -3.22
CA GLU A 85 -10.22 7.09 -2.65
C GLU A 85 -11.29 7.00 -1.56
N SER A 86 -11.53 5.78 -1.12
CA SER A 86 -12.46 5.44 -0.04
C SER A 86 -11.74 4.52 0.95
N VAL A 87 -11.98 4.74 2.25
CA VAL A 87 -11.52 3.81 3.29
C VAL A 87 -12.44 2.59 3.26
N ILE A 88 -11.87 1.40 3.09
CA ILE A 88 -12.62 0.13 3.03
C ILE A 88 -12.42 -0.73 4.27
N GLU A 89 -11.32 -0.53 5.00
CA GLU A 89 -11.03 -1.22 6.25
C GLU A 89 -10.20 -0.31 7.18
N THR A 90 -10.42 -0.44 8.48
CA THR A 90 -9.62 0.24 9.51
C THR A 90 -9.32 -0.73 10.64
N ASN A 91 -8.06 -0.74 11.09
CA ASN A 91 -7.67 -1.37 12.34
C ASN A 91 -6.67 -0.47 13.09
N PRO A 92 -6.26 -0.82 14.33
CA PRO A 92 -5.32 0.00 15.10
C PRO A 92 -3.90 0.11 14.51
N ALA A 93 -3.50 -0.81 13.63
CA ALA A 93 -2.16 -0.88 13.05
C ALA A 93 -2.07 -0.15 11.70
N TYR A 94 -3.14 -0.17 10.91
CA TYR A 94 -3.21 0.41 9.57
C TYR A 94 -4.65 0.52 9.07
N TRP A 95 -4.85 1.35 8.05
CA TRP A 95 -6.10 1.43 7.29
C TRP A 95 -5.87 0.95 5.86
N VAL A 96 -6.93 0.47 5.23
CA VAL A 96 -6.93 0.09 3.81
C VAL A 96 -7.82 1.06 3.05
N VAL A 97 -7.25 1.67 2.01
CA VAL A 97 -7.97 2.53 1.07
C VAL A 97 -8.08 1.86 -0.29
N GLU A 98 -9.16 2.16 -1.00
CA GLU A 98 -9.39 1.72 -2.38
C GLU A 98 -9.63 2.92 -3.30
N LYS A 99 -8.91 2.96 -4.42
CA LYS A 99 -9.09 4.01 -5.43
C LYS A 99 -10.48 3.99 -6.02
N ARG A 100 -11.07 5.18 -6.11
CA ARG A 100 -12.32 5.39 -6.84
C ARG A 100 -12.08 5.17 -8.33
N GLU A 101 -13.11 4.68 -9.01
CA GLU A 101 -13.05 4.46 -10.46
C GLU A 101 -12.76 5.75 -11.24
N GLY A 102 -12.17 5.58 -12.42
CA GLY A 102 -11.67 6.65 -13.27
C GLY A 102 -10.14 6.67 -13.32
N ARG A 103 -9.57 7.83 -13.64
CA ARG A 103 -8.12 7.95 -13.90
C ARG A 103 -7.23 7.47 -12.74
N PRO A 104 -7.54 7.72 -11.46
CA PRO A 104 -6.69 7.21 -10.36
C PRO A 104 -6.64 5.69 -10.28
N ALA A 105 -7.78 5.02 -10.47
CA ALA A 105 -7.83 3.56 -10.50
C ALA A 105 -7.12 2.98 -11.74
N GLU A 106 -7.22 3.63 -12.90
CA GLU A 106 -6.43 3.26 -14.08
C GLU A 106 -4.93 3.34 -13.80
N VAL A 107 -4.45 4.45 -13.23
CA VAL A 107 -3.03 4.61 -12.89
C VAL A 107 -2.58 3.56 -11.88
N ALA A 108 -3.39 3.26 -10.86
CA ALA A 108 -3.06 2.24 -9.87
C ALA A 108 -2.96 0.83 -10.48
N ARG A 109 -3.79 0.52 -11.49
CA ARG A 109 -3.72 -0.72 -12.29
C ARG A 109 -2.52 -0.74 -13.23
N GLU A 110 -2.30 0.33 -14.00
CA GLU A 110 -1.15 0.49 -14.92
C GLU A 110 0.20 0.37 -14.21
N ARG A 111 0.25 0.70 -12.92
CA ARG A 111 1.43 0.68 -12.07
C ARG A 111 1.48 -0.50 -11.11
N ASP A 112 0.60 -1.48 -11.26
CA ASP A 112 0.71 -2.70 -10.47
C ASP A 112 1.95 -3.50 -10.90
N PRO A 113 2.94 -3.73 -10.02
CA PRO A 113 4.10 -4.54 -10.37
C PRO A 113 3.77 -6.02 -10.68
N ARG A 114 2.54 -6.47 -10.40
CA ARG A 114 2.09 -7.87 -10.54
C ARG A 114 1.37 -8.18 -11.87
N GLY A 115 1.02 -7.17 -12.67
CA GLY A 115 0.40 -7.33 -13.99
C GLY A 115 -1.13 -7.25 -14.00
#